data_AF-A0A9D7D6X6-F1
#
_entry.id   AF-A0A9D7D6X6-F1
#
_cell.length_a   1.000
_cell.length_b   1.000
_cell.length_c   1.000
_cell.angle_alpha   90.00
_cell.angle_beta   90.00
_cell.angle_gamma   90.00
#
_symmetry.space_group_name_H-M   'P 1'
#
loop_
_entity.id
_entity.type
_entity.pdbx_description
1 polymer ?
#
loop_
_entity_poly.entity_id
_entity_poly.type
_entity_poly.pdbx_seq_one_letter_code
_entity_poly.pdbx_strand_id
1 'polypeptide(L)' 'MTPETTIISCACGVQYERQERAIAIKDIGLFECVECGARMEIWSGRVVPVFKRIKSDAAPKRSA' A
#
# COMPACT_ATOMS: atom_id res chain seq x y z
N MET A 1 6.90 -2.31 20.74
CA MET A 1 6.16 -3.09 19.73
C MET A 1 6.62 -2.60 18.38
N THR A 2 7.34 -3.44 17.62
CA THR A 2 7.60 -3.19 16.20
C THR A 2 6.27 -3.27 15.45
N PRO A 3 5.95 -2.31 14.57
CA PRO A 3 4.74 -2.38 13.76
C PRO A 3 4.79 -3.66 12.93
N GLU A 4 3.70 -4.44 12.94
CA GLU A 4 3.61 -5.65 12.13
C GLU A 4 3.59 -5.26 10.65
N THR A 5 4.65 -5.64 9.96
CA THR A 5 4.78 -5.45 8.51
C THR A 5 4.17 -6.64 7.78
N THR A 6 3.21 -6.38 6.91
CA THR A 6 2.61 -7.39 6.02
C THR A 6 2.88 -7.05 4.56
N ILE A 7 3.17 -8.04 3.72
CA ILE A 7 3.28 -7.84 2.27
C ILE A 7 1.93 -8.09 1.62
N ILE A 8 1.42 -7.09 0.90
CA ILE A 8 0.21 -7.23 0.08
C ILE A 8 0.56 -7.10 -1.40
N SER A 9 -0.14 -7.85 -2.25
CA SER A 9 0.07 -7.85 -3.69
C SER A 9 -1.20 -7.42 -4.40
N CYS A 10 -1.05 -6.55 -5.41
CA CYS A 10 -2.14 -6.26 -6.33
C CYS A 10 -2.23 -7.35 -7.41
N ALA A 11 -3.41 -7.56 -7.97
CA ALA A 11 -3.61 -8.47 -9.11
C ALA A 11 -2.79 -8.08 -10.36
N CYS A 12 -2.36 -6.82 -10.48
CA CYS A 12 -1.46 -6.40 -11.56
C CYS A 12 0.02 -6.79 -11.35
N GLY A 13 0.36 -7.44 -10.23
CA GLY A 13 1.70 -7.95 -9.93
C GLY A 13 2.61 -7.02 -9.11
N VAL A 14 2.16 -5.81 -8.76
CA VAL A 14 2.92 -4.92 -7.85
C VAL A 14 2.73 -5.34 -6.40
N GLN A 15 3.77 -5.15 -5.58
CA GLN A 15 3.77 -5.49 -4.16
C GLN A 15 4.04 -4.28 -3.27
N TYR A 16 3.33 -4.22 -2.15
CA TYR A 16 3.45 -3.18 -1.14
C TYR A 16 3.75 -3.78 0.23
N GLU A 17 4.64 -3.12 0.95
CA GLU A 17 4.81 -3.22 2.38
C GLU A 17 3.65 -2.45 3.03
N ARG A 18 2.75 -3.16 3.72
CA ARG A 18 1.67 -2.58 4.51
C ARG A 18 2.09 -2.60 5.98
N GLN A 19 2.01 -1.45 6.62
CA GLN A 19 2.18 -1.30 8.07
C GLN A 19 1.01 -0.53 8.63
N GLU A 20 0.72 -0.68 9.92
CA GLU A 20 -0.31 0.10 10.59
C GLU A 20 0.31 1.20 11.45
N ARG A 21 -0.32 2.37 11.45
CA ARG A 21 0.09 3.51 12.26
C ARG A 21 -1.10 4.07 13.02
N ALA A 22 -0.92 4.26 14.33
CA ALA A 22 -1.88 5.00 15.13
C ALA A 22 -1.72 6.52 14.93
N ILE A 23 -2.85 7.21 14.72
CA ILE A 23 -2.94 8.66 14.57
C ILE A 23 -3.89 9.25 15.61
N ALA A 24 -3.70 10.54 15.94
CA ALA A 24 -4.47 11.21 16.99
C ALA A 24 -5.94 11.47 16.60
N ILE A 25 -6.20 11.63 15.30
CA ILE A 25 -7.50 11.98 14.74
C ILE A 25 -8.02 10.78 13.93
N LYS A 26 -9.34 10.63 13.81
CA LYS A 26 -9.90 9.61 12.91
C LYS A 26 -9.64 10.00 11.47
N ASP A 27 -9.21 9.04 10.67
CA ASP A 27 -9.03 9.19 9.23
C ASP A 27 -9.84 8.11 8.50
N ILE A 28 -10.39 8.49 7.36
CA ILE A 28 -11.14 7.62 6.47
C ILE A 28 -10.51 7.77 5.10
N GLY A 29 -10.01 6.68 4.57
CA GLY A 29 -9.29 6.72 3.31
C GLY A 29 -9.36 5.39 2.58
N LEU A 30 -8.82 5.42 1.37
CA LEU A 30 -8.64 4.23 0.57
C LEU A 30 -7.27 4.29 -0.10
N PHE A 31 -6.69 3.12 -0.31
CA PHE A 31 -5.45 2.99 -1.04
C PHE A 31 -5.75 2.32 -2.37
N GLU A 32 -5.31 2.97 -3.45
CA GLU A 32 -5.36 2.44 -4.79
C GLU A 32 -3.96 2.02 -5.22
N CYS A 33 -3.89 0.92 -5.96
CA CYS A 33 -2.67 0.49 -6.61
C CYS A 33 -2.17 1.60 -7.53
N VAL A 34 -0.96 2.10 -7.28
CA VAL A 34 -0.37 3.19 -8.08
C VAL A 34 -0.09 2.79 -9.54
N GLU A 35 -0.07 1.49 -9.86
CA GLU A 35 0.18 1.03 -11.23
C GLU A 35 -1.12 0.87 -12.06
N CYS A 36 -2.18 0.30 -11.48
CA CYS A 36 -3.41 -0.03 -12.22
C CYS A 36 -4.67 0.71 -11.72
N GLY A 37 -4.57 1.48 -10.64
CA GLY A 37 -5.70 2.17 -10.02
C GLY A 37 -6.69 1.26 -9.29
N ALA A 38 -6.39 -0.05 -9.15
CA ALA A 38 -7.27 -0.96 -8.44
C ALA A 38 -7.32 -0.62 -6.94
N ARG A 39 -8.53 -0.55 -6.39
CA ARG A 39 -8.74 -0.35 -4.96
C ARG A 39 -8.21 -1.55 -4.18
N MET A 40 -7.25 -1.29 -3.29
CA MET A 40 -6.54 -2.30 -2.53
C MET A 40 -7.11 -2.43 -1.11
N GLU A 41 -7.36 -1.31 -0.45
CA GLU A 41 -7.84 -1.31 0.94
C GLU A 41 -8.62 -0.02 1.24
N ILE A 42 -9.60 -0.11 2.14
CA ILE A 42 -10.36 1.02 2.69
C ILE A 42 -10.25 0.93 4.21
N TRP A 43 -10.05 2.07 4.87
CA TRP A 43 -10.02 2.13 6.33
C TRP A 43 -10.91 3.27 6.86
N SER A 44 -11.29 3.14 8.12
CA SER A 44 -11.98 4.17 8.88
C SER A 44 -11.64 4.00 10.35
N GLY A 45 -10.81 4.89 10.90
CA GLY A 45 -10.41 4.77 12.29
C GLY A 45 -9.19 5.60 12.66
N ARG A 46 -8.62 5.29 13.83
CA ARG A 46 -7.37 5.91 14.31
C ARG A 46 -6.14 5.06 14.02
N VAL A 47 -6.32 3.86 13.48
CA VAL A 47 -5.25 3.01 12.98
C VAL A 47 -5.37 3.04 11.47
N VAL A 48 -4.38 3.67 10.83
CA VAL A 48 -4.35 3.85 9.38
C VAL A 48 -3.26 2.97 8.78
N PRO A 49 -3.52 2.34 7.64
CA PRO A 49 -2.50 1.63 6.91
C PRO A 49 -1.55 2.61 6.21
N VAL A 50 -0.27 2.26 6.19
CA VAL A 50 0.79 2.95 5.46
C VAL A 50 1.35 1.95 4.46
N PHE A 51 1.42 2.36 3.19
CA PHE A 51 1.85 1.50 2.10
C PHE A 51 3.18 2.01 1.53
N LYS A 52 4.16 1.12 1.41
CA LYS A 52 5.44 1.39 0.73
C LYS A 52 5.61 0.39 -0.40
N ARG A 53 5.79 0.85 -1.64
CA ARG A 53 6.05 -0.04 -2.78
C ARG A 53 7.39 -0.75 -2.61
N ILE A 54 7.42 -2.07 -2.79
CA ILE A 54 8.64 -2.89 -2.66
C ILE A 54 9.14 -3.31 -4.05
N LYS A 55 8.24 -3.80 -4.90
CA LYS A 55 8.57 -4.29 -6.24
C LYS A 55 7.41 -4.05 -7.18
N SER A 56 7.71 -3.58 -8.38
CA SER A 56 6.87 -3.81 -9.55
C SER A 56 7.70 -4.68 -10.46
N ASP A 57 7.18 -5.85 -10.83
CA ASP A 57 7.78 -6.65 -11.91
C ASP A 57 7.49 -6.02 -13.29
N ALA A 58 6.89 -4.82 -13.34
CA ALA A 58 6.83 -4.04 -14.57
C ALA A 58 8.27 -3.71 -14.99
N ALA A 59 8.77 -4.49 -15.95
CA ALA A 59 10.09 -4.39 -16.54
C ALA A 59 10.52 -2.92 -16.69
N PRO A 60 11.75 -2.56 -16.28
CA PRO A 60 12.25 -1.21 -16.52
C PRO A 60 12.21 -0.98 -18.03
N LYS A 61 11.38 -0.03 -18.47
CA LYS A 61 11.54 0.56 -19.80
C LYS A 61 12.93 1.21 -19.81
N ARG A 62 13.93 0.48 -20.28
CA ARG A 62 15.20 1.05 -20.74
C ARG A 62 14.83 2.01 -21.87
N SER A 63 14.91 3.31 -21.60
CA SER A 63 14.98 4.30 -22.68
C SER A 63 16.30 4.06 -23.43
N ALA A 64 16.15 3.97 -24.75
CA ALA A 64 17.19 3.78 -25.75
C ALA A 64 18.16 4.96 -25.84
#